data_AF-A0A6P1BQN1-F1
#
_entry.id   AF-A0A6P1BQN1-F1
#
_cell.length_a   1.000
_cell.length_b   1.000
_cell.length_c   1.000
_cell.angle_alpha   90.00
_cell.angle_beta   90.00
_cell.angle_gamma   90.00
#
_symmetry.space_group_name_H-M   'P 1'
#
loop_
_entity.id
_entity.type
_entity.pdbx_description
1 polymer ?
#
loop_
_entity_poly.entity_id
_entity_poly.type
_entity_poly.pdbx_seq_one_letter_code
_entity_poly.pdbx_strand_id
1 'polypeptide(L)'
;MIVQRRPQEPQTETAKNARLREQRRDAWKAAEARTAYWRARMDMHSAIDRAEAWKGYSKAKLLEMHPDHDDEIEHWMLLVACYRKALGVQLLTPAHRAADIEWKRKVLAAGGRKYTDVTDRDIENSIRRKRLGQERRPQQ
;
A
#
# COMPACT_ATOMS: atom_id res chain seq x y z
N MET A 1 -42.97 -7.97 -17.60
CA MET A 1 -41.71 -8.70 -17.94
C MET A 1 -40.98 -9.01 -16.64
N ILE A 2 -41.00 -10.27 -16.19
CA ILE A 2 -40.29 -10.69 -14.97
C ILE A 2 -38.88 -11.13 -15.40
N VAL A 3 -37.86 -10.36 -15.03
CA VAL A 3 -36.46 -10.74 -15.23
C VAL A 3 -36.15 -11.85 -14.22
N GLN A 4 -36.19 -13.10 -14.67
CA GLN A 4 -35.66 -14.21 -13.88
C GLN A 4 -34.15 -14.01 -13.72
N ARG A 5 -33.72 -13.63 -12.50
CA ARG A 5 -32.31 -13.78 -12.12
C ARG A 5 -31.99 -15.29 -12.16
N ARG A 6 -31.11 -15.70 -13.08
CA ARG A 6 -30.58 -17.06 -13.07
C ARG A 6 -29.98 -17.35 -11.69
N PRO A 7 -30.27 -18.51 -11.08
CA PRO A 7 -29.56 -18.97 -9.90
C PRO A 7 -28.06 -19.02 -10.24
N GLN A 8 -27.25 -18.28 -9.50
CA GLN A 8 -25.81 -18.33 -9.65
C GLN A 8 -25.36 -19.72 -9.19
N GLU A 9 -24.77 -20.50 -10.09
CA GLU A 9 -24.31 -21.86 -9.78
C GLU A 9 -23.43 -21.85 -8.52
N PRO A 10 -23.58 -22.85 -7.63
CA PRO A 10 -22.77 -22.94 -6.43
C PRO A 10 -21.30 -23.03 -6.83
N GLN A 11 -20.55 -21.95 -6.60
CA GLN A 11 -19.13 -21.92 -6.90
C GLN A 11 -18.41 -23.00 -6.10
N THR A 12 -17.60 -23.81 -6.77
CA THR A 12 -16.70 -24.74 -6.10
C THR A 12 -15.80 -23.97 -5.14
N GLU A 13 -15.43 -24.59 -4.02
CA GLU A 13 -14.50 -23.99 -3.06
C GLU A 13 -13.18 -23.57 -3.73
N THR A 14 -12.75 -24.30 -4.77
CA THR A 14 -11.61 -23.96 -5.63
C THR A 14 -11.79 -22.62 -6.33
N ALA A 15 -12.94 -22.36 -6.95
CA ALA A 15 -13.22 -21.10 -7.64
C ALA A 15 -13.30 -19.92 -6.65
N LYS A 16 -13.93 -20.10 -5.49
CA LYS A 16 -13.95 -19.10 -4.42
C LYS A 16 -12.54 -18.76 -3.94
N ASN A 17 -11.72 -19.78 -3.71
CA ASN A 17 -10.33 -19.61 -3.28
C ASN A 17 -9.46 -18.91 -4.33
N ALA A 18 -9.67 -19.17 -5.62
CA ALA A 18 -8.98 -18.48 -6.70
C ALA A 18 -9.32 -16.98 -6.71
N ARG A 19 -10.61 -16.64 -6.65
CA ARG A 19 -11.08 -15.25 -6.58
C ARG A 19 -10.52 -14.50 -5.37
N LEU A 20 -10.50 -15.14 -4.20
CA LEU A 20 -9.91 -14.53 -2.99
C LEU A 20 -8.41 -14.25 -3.14
N ARG A 21 -7.66 -15.10 -3.85
CA ARG A 21 -6.23 -14.84 -4.12
C ARG A 21 -6.04 -13.63 -5.04
N GLU A 22 -6.86 -13.49 -6.07
CA GLU A 22 -6.83 -12.35 -6.98
C GLU A 22 -7.18 -11.05 -6.27
N GLN A 23 -8.26 -11.04 -5.50
CA GLN A 23 -8.67 -9.86 -4.72
C GLN A 23 -7.56 -9.41 -3.75
N ARG A 24 -6.87 -10.34 -3.09
CA ARG A 24 -5.74 -10.01 -2.21
C ARG A 24 -4.57 -9.43 -2.98
N ARG A 25 -4.22 -10.03 -4.13
CA ARG A 25 -3.15 -9.53 -5.02
C ARG A 25 -3.45 -8.10 -5.45
N ASP A 26 -4.67 -7.83 -5.88
CA ASP A 26 -5.02 -6.52 -6.43
C ASP A 26 -5.09 -5.46 -5.32
N ALA A 27 -5.63 -5.82 -4.15
CA ALA A 27 -5.59 -4.96 -2.96
C ALA A 27 -4.15 -4.66 -2.51
N TRP A 28 -3.27 -5.67 -2.50
CA TRP A 28 -1.85 -5.49 -2.15
C TRP A 28 -1.17 -4.54 -3.13
N LYS A 29 -1.31 -4.77 -4.43
CA LYS A 29 -0.72 -3.92 -5.47
C LYS A 29 -1.19 -2.47 -5.37
N ALA A 30 -2.49 -2.26 -5.11
CA ALA A 30 -3.03 -0.92 -4.95
C ALA A 30 -2.43 -0.19 -3.73
N ALA A 31 -2.31 -0.89 -2.59
CA ALA A 31 -1.71 -0.32 -1.39
C ALA A 31 -0.20 -0.03 -1.57
N GLU A 32 0.52 -0.96 -2.20
CA GLU A 32 1.93 -0.79 -2.55
C GLU A 32 2.16 0.41 -3.48
N ALA A 33 1.39 0.51 -4.57
CA ALA A 33 1.48 1.62 -5.51
C ALA A 33 1.22 2.97 -4.82
N ARG A 34 0.25 3.02 -3.90
CA ARG A 34 -0.03 4.23 -3.12
C ARG A 34 1.14 4.63 -2.23
N THR A 35 1.75 3.68 -1.51
CA THR A 35 2.93 3.96 -0.69
C THR A 35 4.11 4.43 -1.55
N ALA A 36 4.36 3.77 -2.68
CA ALA A 36 5.42 4.13 -3.62
C ALA A 36 5.21 5.53 -4.22
N TYR A 37 3.98 5.90 -4.54
CA TYR A 37 3.64 7.25 -5.02
C TYR A 37 4.04 8.33 -3.99
N TRP A 38 3.62 8.20 -2.73
CA TRP A 38 3.96 9.18 -1.71
C TRP A 38 5.46 9.22 -1.41
N ARG A 39 6.13 8.07 -1.48
CA ARG A 39 7.59 8.01 -1.36
C ARG A 39 8.27 8.82 -2.46
N ALA A 40 7.85 8.62 -3.72
CA ALA A 40 8.39 9.35 -4.86
C ALA A 40 8.15 10.86 -4.74
N ARG A 41 6.98 11.29 -4.26
CA ARG A 41 6.68 12.72 -3.97
C ARG A 41 7.61 13.30 -2.91
N MET A 42 7.87 12.58 -1.83
CA MET A 42 8.85 13.01 -0.81
C MET A 42 10.27 13.12 -1.37
N ASP A 43 10.69 12.17 -2.20
CA ASP A 43 12.01 12.18 -2.82
C ASP A 43 12.14 13.35 -3.82
N MET A 44 11.07 13.66 -4.57
CA MET A 44 10.98 14.83 -5.44
C MET A 44 11.06 16.15 -4.67
N HIS A 45 10.28 16.31 -3.58
CA HIS A 45 10.35 17.51 -2.73
C HIS A 45 11.77 17.69 -2.17
N SER A 46 12.40 16.61 -1.73
CA SER A 46 13.80 16.64 -1.25
C SER A 46 14.78 17.04 -2.35
N ALA A 47 14.54 16.64 -3.60
CA ALA A 47 15.36 17.02 -4.73
C ALA A 47 15.21 18.51 -5.08
N ILE A 48 13.98 19.05 -5.00
CA ILE A 48 13.69 20.47 -5.21
C ILE A 48 14.41 21.32 -4.16
N ASP A 49 14.27 21.00 -2.87
CA ASP A 49 14.93 21.73 -1.78
C ASP A 49 16.47 21.70 -1.92
N ARG A 50 17.02 20.55 -2.36
CA ARG A 50 18.45 20.45 -2.66
C ARG A 50 18.83 21.33 -3.84
N ALA A 51 18.11 21.29 -4.96
CA ALA A 51 18.44 22.09 -6.13
C ALA A 51 18.40 23.60 -5.83
N GLU A 52 17.46 24.05 -4.99
CA GLU A 52 17.41 25.43 -4.49
C GLU A 52 18.64 25.79 -3.64
N ALA A 53 19.06 24.90 -2.73
CA ALA A 53 20.20 25.14 -1.85
C ALA A 53 21.52 25.38 -2.60
N TRP A 54 21.68 24.80 -3.80
CA TRP A 54 22.86 25.00 -4.65
C TRP A 54 22.85 26.32 -5.43
N LYS A 55 21.81 27.15 -5.27
CA LYS A 55 21.61 28.46 -5.94
C LYS A 55 21.60 28.42 -7.48
N GLY A 56 21.61 27.23 -8.08
CA GLY A 56 21.56 27.05 -9.55
C GLY A 56 20.15 27.16 -10.12
N TYR A 57 19.12 26.93 -9.30
CA TYR A 57 17.71 26.96 -9.68
C TYR A 57 16.89 27.54 -8.53
N SER A 58 15.92 28.42 -8.81
CA SER A 58 14.95 28.83 -7.80
C SER A 58 13.89 27.75 -7.64
N LYS A 59 13.37 27.56 -6.42
CA LYS A 59 12.27 26.63 -6.16
C LYS A 59 11.09 26.92 -7.08
N ALA A 60 10.67 28.18 -7.21
CA ALA A 60 9.61 28.59 -8.14
C ALA A 60 9.79 28.05 -9.57
N LYS A 61 10.99 28.15 -10.14
CA LYS A 61 11.28 27.67 -11.50
C LYS A 61 11.25 26.14 -11.60
N LEU A 62 11.63 25.43 -10.54
CA LEU A 62 11.51 23.97 -10.49
C LEU A 62 10.05 23.55 -10.39
N LEU A 63 9.24 24.27 -9.61
CA LEU A 63 7.81 24.01 -9.47
C LEU A 63 7.03 24.29 -10.76
N GLU A 64 7.40 25.32 -11.52
CA GLU A 64 6.82 25.59 -12.86
C GLU A 64 6.98 24.41 -13.84
N MET A 65 8.06 23.62 -13.72
CA MET A 65 8.26 22.41 -14.54
C MET A 65 7.38 21.24 -14.10
N HIS A 66 6.65 21.39 -12.99
CA HIS A 66 5.81 20.38 -12.38
C HIS A 66 4.43 20.97 -12.03
N PRO A 67 3.54 21.18 -13.03
CA PRO A 67 2.25 21.84 -12.82
C PRO A 67 1.29 21.08 -11.90
N ASP A 68 1.54 19.79 -11.64
CA ASP A 68 0.82 18.97 -10.66
C ASP A 68 1.33 19.15 -9.21
N HIS A 69 2.25 20.11 -9.00
CA HIS A 69 2.71 20.52 -7.69
C HIS A 69 1.62 21.33 -7.00
N ASP A 70 1.11 20.78 -5.91
CA ASP A 70 0.06 21.39 -5.10
C ASP A 70 0.71 21.88 -3.80
N ASP A 71 0.94 23.19 -3.70
CA ASP A 71 1.60 23.81 -2.56
C ASP A 71 0.94 23.47 -1.21
N GLU A 72 -0.37 23.18 -1.19
CA GLU A 72 -1.08 22.78 0.03
C GLU A 72 -0.72 21.36 0.46
N ILE A 73 -0.51 20.44 -0.48
CA ILE A 73 -0.18 19.03 -0.20
C ILE A 73 1.33 18.82 -0.07
N GLU A 74 2.12 19.62 -0.79
CA GLU A 74 3.56 19.44 -0.96
C GLU A 74 4.36 19.98 0.23
N HIS A 75 3.72 20.55 1.25
CA HIS A 75 4.38 20.82 2.52
C HIS A 75 4.94 19.52 3.12
N TRP A 76 6.24 19.49 3.44
CA TRP A 76 6.97 18.29 3.89
C TRP A 76 6.22 17.46 4.96
N MET A 77 5.59 18.12 5.93
CA MET A 77 4.85 17.42 6.98
C MET A 77 3.59 16.70 6.47
N LEU A 78 2.92 17.26 5.47
CA LEU A 78 1.75 16.64 4.86
C LEU A 78 2.14 15.48 3.95
N LEU A 79 3.24 15.60 3.19
CA LEU A 79 3.81 14.48 2.43
C LEU A 79 4.19 13.31 3.34
N VAL A 80 4.87 13.61 4.45
CA VAL A 80 5.23 12.61 5.46
C VAL A 80 3.98 11.95 6.06
N ALA A 81 2.94 12.73 6.38
CA ALA A 81 1.68 12.21 6.91
C ALA A 81 0.95 11.31 5.91
N CYS A 82 0.84 11.73 4.64
CA CYS A 82 0.26 10.93 3.56
C CYS A 82 1.02 9.62 3.33
N TYR A 83 2.36 9.68 3.31
CA TYR A 83 3.21 8.51 3.21
C TYR A 83 2.98 7.55 4.37
N ARG A 84 3.00 8.03 5.62
CA ARG A 84 2.76 7.21 6.82
C ARG A 84 1.38 6.55 6.80
N LYS A 85 0.35 7.29 6.38
CA LYS A 85 -1.01 6.77 6.22
C LYS A 85 -1.06 5.66 5.17
N ALA A 86 -0.43 5.86 4.01
CA ALA A 86 -0.36 4.86 2.95
C ALA A 86 0.41 3.61 3.40
N LEU A 87 1.55 3.80 4.07
CA LEU A 87 2.35 2.73 4.64
C LEU A 87 1.54 1.91 5.65
N GLY A 88 0.78 2.56 6.53
CA GLY A 88 -0.13 1.90 7.47
C GLY A 88 -1.17 1.02 6.76
N VAL A 89 -1.80 1.54 5.70
CA VAL A 89 -2.77 0.76 4.88
C VAL A 89 -2.09 -0.45 4.23
N GLN A 90 -0.88 -0.31 3.67
CA GLN A 90 -0.15 -1.44 3.09
C GLN A 90 0.23 -2.49 4.16
N LEU A 91 0.67 -2.03 5.35
CA LEU A 91 0.98 -2.91 6.48
C LEU A 91 -0.24 -3.68 6.99
N LEU A 92 -1.45 -3.13 6.87
CA LEU A 92 -2.71 -3.82 7.20
C LEU A 92 -3.23 -4.73 6.09
N THR A 93 -2.88 -4.45 4.83
CA THR A 93 -3.37 -5.19 3.67
C THR A 93 -2.76 -6.59 3.62
N PRO A 94 -3.55 -7.69 3.53
CA PRO A 94 -2.98 -9.03 3.50
C PRO A 94 -1.98 -9.24 2.35
N ALA A 95 -0.77 -9.64 2.68
CA ALA A 95 0.28 -9.94 1.72
C ALA A 95 -0.09 -11.16 0.85
N HIS A 96 0.10 -11.08 -0.47
CA HIS A 96 -0.22 -12.20 -1.37
C HIS A 96 0.97 -13.14 -1.62
N ARG A 97 2.22 -12.65 -1.69
CA ARG A 97 3.43 -13.49 -1.86
C ARG A 97 4.21 -13.69 -0.56
N ALA A 98 5.27 -14.51 -0.62
CA ALA A 98 6.19 -14.71 0.50
C ALA A 98 7.12 -13.50 0.69
N ALA A 99 7.62 -12.93 -0.42
CA ALA A 99 8.45 -11.73 -0.41
C ALA A 99 7.75 -10.54 0.28
N ASP A 100 6.44 -10.36 0.05
CA ASP A 100 5.64 -9.31 0.69
C ASP A 100 5.56 -9.48 2.23
N ILE A 101 5.52 -10.74 2.70
CA ILE A 101 5.55 -11.04 4.14
C ILE A 101 6.93 -10.72 4.71
N GLU A 102 7.99 -11.11 3.99
CA GLU A 102 9.35 -10.80 4.39
C GLU A 102 9.58 -9.29 4.45
N TRP A 103 9.06 -8.55 3.46
CA TRP A 103 9.05 -7.09 3.46
C TRP A 103 8.37 -6.53 4.72
N LYS A 104 7.16 -7.00 5.07
CA LYS A 104 6.48 -6.55 6.30
C LYS A 104 7.31 -6.82 7.55
N ARG A 105 7.94 -7.99 7.64
CA ARG A 105 8.83 -8.35 8.76
C ARG A 105 10.04 -7.42 8.85
N LYS A 106 10.65 -7.08 7.71
CA LYS A 106 11.76 -6.11 7.65
C LYS A 106 11.31 -4.71 8.09
N VAL A 107 10.15 -4.24 7.63
CA VAL A 107 9.58 -2.96 8.05
C VAL A 107 9.31 -2.92 9.56
N LEU A 108 8.78 -4.01 10.12
CA LEU A 108 8.58 -4.16 11.56
C LEU A 108 9.90 -4.10 12.34
N ALA A 109 10.91 -4.88 11.91
CA ALA A 109 12.22 -4.92 12.55
C ALA A 109 12.94 -3.56 12.49
N ALA A 110 12.74 -2.79 11.41
CA ALA A 110 13.29 -1.45 11.26
C ALA A 110 12.52 -0.35 12.04
N GLY A 111 11.48 -0.72 12.79
CA GLY A 111 10.64 0.25 13.52
C GLY A 111 9.77 1.11 12.61
N GLY A 112 9.50 0.67 11.37
CA GLY A 112 8.74 1.42 10.36
C GLY A 112 7.30 1.75 10.76
N ARG A 113 6.77 1.10 11.80
CA ARG A 113 5.46 1.44 12.39
C ARG A 113 5.48 2.66 13.32
N LYS A 114 6.66 3.11 13.80
CA LYS A 114 6.81 4.09 14.90
C LYS A 114 6.03 5.39 14.65
N TYR A 115 5.77 5.69 13.40
CA TYR A 115 5.08 6.89 12.96
C TYR A 115 3.79 6.59 12.17
N THR A 116 3.21 5.41 12.38
CA THR A 116 1.93 5.00 11.82
C THR A 116 0.97 4.67 12.96
N ASP A 117 -0.33 4.78 12.74
CA ASP A 117 -1.36 4.42 13.74
C ASP A 117 -1.57 2.90 13.88
N VAL A 118 -0.66 2.09 13.33
CA VAL A 118 -0.80 0.63 13.23
C VAL A 118 0.05 -0.07 14.29
N THR A 119 -0.54 -1.02 15.01
CA THR A 119 0.17 -1.80 16.05
C THR A 119 0.88 -3.01 15.46
N ASP A 120 1.89 -3.54 16.17
CA ASP A 120 2.54 -4.81 15.81
C ASP A 120 1.53 -5.94 15.69
N ARG A 121 0.54 -5.97 16.60
CA ARG A 121 -0.54 -6.95 16.61
C ARG A 121 -1.37 -6.90 15.32
N ASP A 122 -1.68 -5.72 14.82
CA ASP A 122 -2.46 -5.58 13.59
C ASP A 122 -1.69 -6.08 12.37
N ILE A 123 -0.38 -5.80 12.33
CA ILE A 123 0.51 -6.24 11.26
C ILE A 123 0.66 -7.77 11.31
N GLU A 124 0.88 -8.33 12.50
CA GLU A 124 0.90 -9.79 12.69
C GLU A 124 -0.42 -10.44 12.26
N ASN A 125 -1.57 -9.85 12.63
CA ASN A 125 -2.87 -10.32 12.22
C ASN A 125 -3.03 -10.31 10.69
N SER A 126 -2.53 -9.27 10.02
CA SER A 126 -2.54 -9.19 8.56
C SER A 126 -1.73 -10.31 7.90
N ILE A 127 -0.64 -10.75 8.54
CA ILE A 127 0.19 -11.88 8.10
C ILE A 127 -0.54 -13.21 8.36
N ARG A 128 -1.13 -13.37 9.55
CA ARG A 128 -1.86 -14.59 9.96
C ARG A 128 -3.11 -14.86 9.13
N ARG A 129 -3.82 -13.83 8.65
CA ARG A 129 -4.99 -13.98 7.76
C ARG A 129 -4.67 -14.73 6.45
N LYS A 130 -3.40 -14.82 6.05
CA LYS A 130 -2.96 -15.71 4.97
C LYS A 130 -3.00 -17.19 5.37
N ARG A 131 -2.61 -17.51 6.62
CA ARG A 131 -2.45 -18.87 7.15
C ARG A 131 -3.79 -19.61 7.27
N LEU A 132 -4.81 -18.92 7.79
CA LEU A 132 -6.18 -19.46 7.93
C LEU A 132 -6.86 -19.83 6.60
N GLY A 133 -6.42 -19.27 5.48
CA GLY A 133 -6.88 -19.64 4.13
C GLY A 133 -6.07 -20.75 3.45
N GLN A 134 -4.97 -21.21 4.06
CA GLN A 134 -4.13 -22.29 3.54
C GLN A 134 -4.30 -23.63 4.30
N GLU A 135 -4.86 -23.61 5.51
CA GLU A 135 -4.99 -24.81 6.37
C GLU A 135 -6.27 -25.63 6.18
N ARG A 136 -7.23 -25.18 5.36
CA ARG A 136 -8.38 -26.01 4.96
C ARG A 136 -8.10 -26.74 3.65
N ARG A 137 -7.16 -27.68 3.64
CA ARG A 137 -7.19 -28.77 2.65
C ARG A 137 -8.07 -29.88 3.25
N PRO A 138 -9.20 -30.26 2.64
CA PRO A 138 -9.80 -31.54 2.96
C PRO A 138 -8.78 -32.61 2.58
N GLN A 139 -8.42 -33.45 3.55
CA GLN A 139 -7.73 -34.70 3.26
C GLN A 139 -8.72 -35.53 2.42
N GLN A 140 -8.34 -35.85 1.20
CA GLN A 140 -8.92 -36.97 0.46
C GLN A 140 -8.19 -38.23 0.87
#